data_AF-A0A9W8GIU1-F1
#
_entry.id   AF-A0A9W8GIU1-F1
#
_cell.length_a   1.000
_cell.length_b   1.000
_cell.length_c   1.000
_cell.angle_alpha   90.00
_cell.angle_beta   90.00
_cell.angle_gamma   90.00
#
_symmetry.space_group_name_H-M   'P 1'
#
loop_
_entity.id
_entity.type
_entity.pdbx_description
1 polymer ?
#
loop_
_entity_poly.entity_id
_entity_poly.type
_entity_poly.pdbx_seq_one_letter_code
_entity_poly.pdbx_strand_id
1 'polypeptide(L)'
;MEYIPEPRQQLILCCECGTAIPPNPANMCVNCVRSIVDITEGIPKQATVHWCKNCERYLQPPASWVGCDLESRELLALCLKKLRGLTKVRLIDAGFVWTEPHSRRIKIKLTIQKEVFAATILQQTFEVEYVVSSMMCPDCTKIMAQNTWKAMVQVRQKVDHQRTFFYLEQLILKHSAHQETINIKEVKGGIDFHFAQRSHAIKMVEFLASMVPTRSKSSEQLISSDTHTSTSNYKFTYAVELIPVCKDDLVSMPKKTANALGQISPLVLCTRVGNAVHVIDFKTLQVAEITGLVYWRQEDITPVCSMRDLKEFYVMDVELLGQNFGRYALADITIQRMADVGRNDNVIIVRSHLGNLLNFGDTVLGYDLLTANINNTNFERLSSDDIPSVVLVKKSYPERRRKRKQRNWKLKTLNKDEGDLAPKKLEQDKIEADFETFLRDLEEDPELRQSINLYKDSSAVRRPVTDMDDEDEDEEAPEVPLEELLEDLTIGGGDDYDDVDMA
;
A
#
# COMPACT_ATOMS: atom_id res chain seq x y z
N MET A 1 -37.66 -12.38 73.26
CA MET A 1 -38.27 -11.81 72.04
C MET A 1 -38.75 -10.42 72.40
N GLU A 2 -37.99 -9.39 72.06
CA GLU A 2 -38.41 -8.00 72.26
C GLU A 2 -39.52 -7.68 71.25
N TYR A 3 -40.70 -7.35 71.77
CA TYR A 3 -41.82 -6.86 70.97
C TYR A 3 -41.52 -5.42 70.57
N ILE A 4 -41.18 -5.20 69.31
CA ILE A 4 -41.04 -3.86 68.73
C ILE A 4 -42.46 -3.40 68.37
N PRO A 5 -43.04 -2.39 69.04
CA PRO A 5 -44.37 -1.91 68.70
C PRO A 5 -44.35 -1.29 67.30
N GLU A 6 -45.19 -1.81 66.40
CA GLU A 6 -45.37 -1.20 65.08
C GLU A 6 -45.97 0.21 65.23
N PRO A 7 -45.37 1.24 64.64
CA PRO A 7 -45.91 2.59 64.70
C PRO A 7 -47.30 2.62 64.07
N ARG A 8 -48.29 3.16 64.79
CA ARG A 8 -49.64 3.39 64.26
C ARG A 8 -49.56 4.37 63.07
N GLN A 9 -49.66 3.85 61.86
CA GLN A 9 -49.74 4.67 60.66
C GLN A 9 -51.09 5.40 60.64
N GLN A 10 -51.05 6.73 60.59
CA GLN A 10 -52.23 7.54 60.32
C GLN A 10 -52.60 7.35 58.84
N LEU A 11 -53.84 6.95 58.58
CA LEU A 11 -54.37 6.73 57.23
C LEU A 11 -55.37 7.84 56.87
N ILE A 12 -55.29 8.34 55.65
CA ILE A 12 -56.27 9.24 55.04
C ILE A 12 -57.08 8.47 54.00
N LEU A 13 -58.28 8.96 53.67
CA LEU A 13 -59.08 8.38 52.58
C LEU A 13 -58.66 9.02 51.25
N CYS A 14 -58.49 8.20 50.22
CA CYS A 14 -58.29 8.67 48.84
C CYS A 14 -59.49 9.52 48.40
N CYS A 15 -59.23 10.71 47.84
CA CYS A 15 -60.28 11.66 47.45
C CYS A 15 -61.25 11.14 46.38
N GLU A 16 -60.84 10.17 45.56
CA GLU A 16 -61.65 9.68 44.42
C GLU A 16 -62.36 8.33 44.66
N CYS A 17 -61.68 7.36 45.28
CA CYS A 17 -62.24 6.02 45.51
C CYS A 17 -62.50 5.67 46.98
N GLY A 18 -62.14 6.55 47.93
CA GLY A 18 -62.37 6.32 49.36
C GLY A 18 -61.53 5.21 50.00
N THR A 19 -60.49 4.70 49.34
CA THR A 19 -59.58 3.70 49.93
C THR A 19 -58.67 4.33 50.98
N ALA A 20 -58.42 3.64 52.09
CA ALA A 20 -57.51 4.10 53.14
C ALA A 20 -56.04 3.98 52.70
N ILE A 21 -55.31 5.10 52.69
CA ILE A 21 -53.93 5.21 52.23
C ILE A 21 -53.07 5.98 53.25
N PRO A 22 -51.74 5.76 53.28
CA PRO A 22 -50.85 6.64 54.02
C PRO A 22 -50.89 8.06 53.40
N PRO A 23 -50.72 9.12 54.21
CA PRO A 23 -50.75 10.50 53.72
C PRO A 23 -49.66 10.72 52.67
N ASN A 24 -50.09 11.14 51.48
CA ASN A 24 -49.23 11.48 50.36
C ASN A 24 -49.60 12.87 49.82
N PRO A 25 -48.68 13.60 49.16
CA PRO A 25 -48.96 14.96 48.68
C PRO A 25 -50.08 15.03 47.64
N ALA A 26 -50.41 13.92 46.98
CA ALA A 26 -51.51 13.82 46.01
C ALA A 26 -52.88 13.52 46.63
N ASN A 27 -52.97 13.13 47.92
CA ASN A 27 -54.19 12.63 48.59
C ASN A 27 -54.98 11.56 47.81
N MET A 28 -54.28 10.81 46.94
CA MET A 28 -54.84 9.84 45.99
C MET A 28 -54.14 8.48 46.14
N CYS A 29 -54.89 7.39 46.00
CA CYS A 29 -54.29 6.06 46.01
C CYS A 29 -53.51 5.79 44.71
N VAL A 30 -52.56 4.86 44.75
CA VAL A 30 -51.68 4.53 43.61
C VAL A 30 -52.46 4.16 42.35
N ASN A 31 -53.60 3.49 42.50
CA ASN A 31 -54.44 3.08 41.36
C ASN A 31 -55.14 4.28 40.71
N CYS A 32 -55.67 5.22 41.50
CA CYS A 32 -56.28 6.45 40.98
C CYS A 32 -55.25 7.35 40.30
N VAL A 33 -54.04 7.49 40.87
CA VAL A 33 -52.97 8.28 40.24
C VAL A 33 -52.56 7.67 38.90
N ARG A 34 -52.44 6.34 38.81
CA ARG A 34 -52.11 5.62 37.56
C ARG A 34 -53.21 5.70 36.50
N SER A 35 -54.48 5.80 36.88
CA SER A 35 -55.58 5.92 35.92
C SER A 35 -55.74 7.33 35.36
N ILE A 36 -55.34 8.35 36.12
CA ILE A 36 -55.54 9.76 35.75
C ILE A 36 -54.32 10.33 35.04
N VAL A 37 -53.11 9.92 35.43
CA VAL A 37 -51.87 10.47 34.90
C VAL A 37 -51.13 9.44 34.06
N ASP A 38 -51.06 9.69 32.75
CA ASP A 38 -50.18 8.95 31.84
C ASP A 38 -48.85 9.70 31.65
N ILE A 39 -47.75 9.08 32.08
CA ILE A 39 -46.41 9.66 31.97
C ILE A 39 -45.85 9.49 30.56
N THR A 40 -46.43 8.58 29.78
CA THR A 40 -46.01 8.30 28.40
C THR A 40 -46.53 9.33 27.39
N GLU A 41 -47.34 10.30 27.83
CA GLU A 41 -47.84 11.38 26.98
C GLU A 41 -46.69 12.17 26.33
N GLY A 42 -46.69 12.19 25.00
CA GLY A 42 -45.67 12.86 24.20
C GLY A 42 -44.50 11.97 23.76
N ILE A 43 -44.47 10.69 24.14
CA ILE A 43 -43.52 9.70 23.61
C ILE A 43 -44.25 8.85 22.54
N PRO A 44 -43.76 8.81 21.29
CA PRO A 44 -44.37 7.98 20.27
C PRO A 44 -44.14 6.49 20.59
N LYS A 45 -45.21 5.69 20.58
CA LYS A 45 -45.16 4.23 20.78
C LYS A 45 -44.70 3.46 19.53
N GLN A 46 -44.66 4.14 18.39
CA GLN A 46 -44.17 3.61 17.12
C GLN A 46 -43.16 4.55 16.49
N ALA A 47 -42.06 3.99 15.98
CA ALA A 47 -41.05 4.71 15.22
C ALA A 47 -40.53 3.85 14.06
N THR A 48 -40.00 4.48 13.02
CA THR A 48 -39.33 3.74 11.93
C THR A 48 -37.83 3.70 12.18
N VAL A 49 -37.10 2.70 11.71
CA VAL A 49 -35.62 2.72 11.64
C VAL A 49 -35.23 2.30 10.23
N HIS A 50 -34.26 2.99 9.64
CA HIS A 50 -33.79 2.65 8.29
C HIS A 50 -32.57 1.73 8.38
N TRP A 51 -32.61 0.65 7.61
CA TRP A 51 -31.59 -0.39 7.57
C TRP A 51 -31.16 -0.66 6.13
N CYS A 52 -29.86 -0.81 5.90
CA CYS A 52 -29.32 -1.12 4.58
C CYS A 52 -29.11 -2.62 4.40
N LYS A 53 -29.74 -3.18 3.37
CA LYS A 53 -29.65 -4.62 3.07
C LYS A 53 -28.25 -5.10 2.69
N ASN A 54 -27.42 -4.24 2.08
CA ASN A 54 -26.12 -4.65 1.53
C ASN A 54 -24.97 -4.54 2.52
N CYS A 55 -25.03 -3.59 3.46
CA CYS A 55 -23.95 -3.37 4.43
C CYS A 55 -24.39 -3.59 5.89
N GLU A 56 -25.65 -3.97 6.09
CA GLU A 56 -26.27 -4.24 7.40
C GLU A 56 -26.20 -3.07 8.40
N ARG A 57 -25.94 -1.85 7.91
CA ARG A 57 -25.87 -0.64 8.72
C ARG A 57 -27.24 -0.02 8.94
N TYR A 58 -27.41 0.60 10.11
CA TYR A 58 -28.58 1.40 10.46
C TYR A 58 -28.30 2.89 10.29
N LEU A 59 -29.30 3.64 9.81
CA LEU A 59 -29.21 5.09 9.71
C LEU A 59 -29.43 5.72 11.09
N GLN A 60 -28.38 6.38 11.60
CA GLN A 60 -28.48 7.34 12.68
C GLN A 60 -28.70 8.74 12.06
N PRO A 61 -29.90 9.35 12.22
CA PRO A 61 -30.15 10.69 11.71
C PRO A 61 -29.14 11.69 12.30
N PRO A 62 -28.63 12.66 11.51
CA PRO A 62 -29.14 13.11 10.21
C PRO A 62 -28.63 12.36 8.97
N ALA A 63 -27.43 11.76 8.97
CA ALA A 63 -26.86 11.13 7.76
C ALA A 63 -25.84 10.00 8.02
N SER A 64 -25.50 9.71 9.27
CA SER A 64 -24.49 8.71 9.63
C SER A 64 -25.07 7.29 9.59
N TRP A 65 -24.31 6.35 9.04
CA TRP A 65 -24.65 4.92 9.03
C TRP A 65 -23.72 4.17 9.96
N VAL A 66 -24.29 3.45 10.93
CA VAL A 66 -23.54 2.71 11.95
C VAL A 66 -23.85 1.22 11.78
N GLY A 67 -22.82 0.38 11.80
CA GLY A 67 -23.01 -1.07 11.87
C GLY A 67 -23.43 -1.43 13.28
N CYS A 68 -24.61 -2.03 13.42
CA CYS A 68 -25.10 -2.49 14.72
C CYS A 68 -25.66 -3.90 14.55
N ASP A 69 -25.27 -4.81 15.42
CA ASP A 69 -25.88 -6.15 15.46
C ASP A 69 -27.29 -6.09 16.07
N LEU A 70 -28.12 -7.09 15.75
CA LEU A 70 -29.42 -7.25 16.39
C LEU A 70 -29.24 -7.44 17.91
N GLU A 71 -30.12 -6.83 18.69
CA GLU A 71 -30.07 -6.84 20.16
C GLU A 71 -28.77 -6.28 20.77
N SER A 72 -27.99 -5.51 20.00
CA SER A 72 -26.78 -4.84 20.50
C SER A 72 -27.08 -3.58 21.32
N ARG A 73 -26.13 -3.22 22.19
CA ARG A 73 -26.14 -1.96 22.94
C ARG A 73 -26.18 -0.73 22.02
N GLU A 74 -25.53 -0.81 20.87
CA GLU A 74 -25.44 0.28 19.90
C GLU A 74 -26.77 0.54 19.21
N LEU A 75 -27.49 -0.53 18.84
CA LEU A 75 -28.85 -0.45 18.30
C LEU A 75 -29.82 0.15 19.33
N LEU A 76 -29.68 -0.24 20.61
CA LEU A 76 -30.48 0.32 21.70
C LEU A 76 -30.25 1.83 21.83
N ALA A 77 -28.99 2.27 21.79
CA ALA A 77 -28.64 3.69 21.85
C ALA A 77 -29.22 4.47 20.66
N LEU A 78 -29.23 3.91 19.46
CA LEU A 78 -29.83 4.51 18.26
C LEU A 78 -31.34 4.66 18.42
N CYS A 79 -32.01 3.62 18.90
CA CYS A 79 -33.45 3.62 19.16
C CYS A 79 -33.85 4.65 20.22
N LEU A 80 -33.11 4.74 21.33
CA LEU A 80 -33.36 5.73 22.38
C LEU A 80 -33.18 7.18 21.88
N LYS A 81 -32.11 7.45 21.11
CA LYS A 81 -31.87 8.79 20.53
C LYS A 81 -32.98 9.22 19.55
N LYS A 82 -33.62 8.26 18.88
CA LYS A 82 -34.66 8.54 17.89
C LYS A 82 -36.00 8.95 18.51
N LEU A 83 -36.27 8.49 19.73
CA LEU A 83 -37.49 8.80 20.46
C LEU A 83 -37.47 10.24 20.98
N ARG A 84 -38.41 11.05 20.46
CA ARG A 84 -38.65 12.41 20.95
C ARG A 84 -39.36 12.35 22.30
N GLY A 85 -39.00 13.24 23.23
CA GLY A 85 -39.66 13.36 24.54
C GLY A 85 -38.97 12.61 25.70
N LEU A 86 -38.05 11.69 25.43
CA LEU A 86 -37.27 10.98 26.46
C LEU A 86 -36.39 11.91 27.31
N THR A 87 -36.02 13.09 26.82
CA THR A 87 -35.25 14.07 27.60
C THR A 87 -36.02 14.68 28.77
N LYS A 88 -37.36 14.63 28.73
CA LYS A 88 -38.23 15.20 29.78
C LYS A 88 -38.49 14.22 30.93
N VAL A 89 -38.10 12.96 30.78
CA VAL A 89 -38.42 11.88 31.70
C VAL A 89 -37.15 11.13 32.06
N ARG A 90 -37.01 10.66 33.29
CA ARG A 90 -35.84 9.89 33.70
C ARG A 90 -36.01 8.44 33.25
N LEU A 91 -35.13 7.96 32.37
CA LEU A 91 -35.06 6.54 31.99
C LEU A 91 -34.39 5.75 33.12
N ILE A 92 -35.02 4.66 33.57
CA ILE A 92 -34.45 3.74 34.57
C ILE A 92 -33.81 2.55 33.86
N ASP A 93 -34.58 1.88 33.00
CA ASP A 93 -34.18 0.65 32.34
C ASP A 93 -34.75 0.58 30.91
N ALA A 94 -34.00 -0.05 30.03
CA ALA A 94 -34.35 -0.27 28.64
C ALA A 94 -33.85 -1.64 28.21
N GLY A 95 -34.74 -2.48 27.69
CA GLY A 95 -34.41 -3.82 27.23
C GLY A 95 -35.15 -4.19 25.95
N PHE A 96 -34.54 -5.05 25.15
CA PHE A 96 -35.21 -5.63 23.99
C PHE A 96 -36.24 -6.65 24.43
N VAL A 97 -37.38 -6.68 23.73
CA VAL A 97 -38.34 -7.77 23.80
C VAL A 97 -38.13 -8.59 22.54
N TRP A 98 -37.90 -9.90 22.72
CA TRP A 98 -37.67 -10.79 21.59
C TRP A 98 -38.82 -10.68 20.58
N THR A 99 -38.44 -10.49 19.32
CA THR A 99 -39.33 -10.42 18.18
C THR A 99 -38.79 -11.32 17.09
N GLU A 100 -39.67 -11.95 16.32
CA GLU A 100 -39.26 -12.83 15.25
C GLU A 100 -38.39 -12.07 14.21
N PRO A 101 -37.23 -12.60 13.78
CA PRO A 101 -36.30 -11.91 12.87
C PRO A 101 -36.93 -11.45 11.55
N HIS A 102 -37.88 -12.21 11.01
CA HIS A 102 -38.56 -11.91 9.73
C HIS A 102 -39.63 -10.82 9.85
N SER A 103 -40.07 -10.50 11.08
CA SER A 103 -41.16 -9.54 11.32
C SER A 103 -40.80 -8.10 10.95
N ARG A 104 -39.50 -7.80 10.75
CA ARG A 104 -38.96 -6.44 10.53
C ARG A 104 -39.45 -5.44 11.57
N ARG A 105 -39.65 -5.92 12.80
CA ARG A 105 -40.07 -5.12 13.94
C ARG A 105 -39.10 -5.38 15.07
N ILE A 106 -38.71 -4.32 15.77
CA ILE A 106 -37.89 -4.39 16.97
C ILE A 106 -38.74 -3.81 18.09
N LYS A 107 -38.95 -4.56 19.16
CA LYS A 107 -39.69 -4.08 20.34
C LYS A 107 -38.72 -3.77 21.47
N ILE A 108 -38.87 -2.60 22.07
CA ILE A 108 -38.08 -2.17 23.23
C ILE A 108 -39.03 -1.89 24.37
N LYS A 109 -38.79 -2.54 25.51
CA LYS A 109 -39.46 -2.26 26.77
C LYS A 109 -38.67 -1.17 27.49
N LEU A 110 -39.35 -0.06 27.77
CA LEU A 110 -38.79 1.09 28.47
C LEU A 110 -39.46 1.23 29.84
N THR A 111 -38.66 1.52 30.85
CA THR A 111 -39.15 1.90 32.18
C THR A 111 -38.74 3.34 32.45
N ILE A 112 -39.75 4.19 32.62
CA ILE A 112 -39.58 5.64 32.76
C ILE A 112 -40.10 6.11 34.12
N GLN A 113 -39.52 7.19 34.61
CA GLN A 113 -39.81 7.80 35.90
C GLN A 113 -40.00 9.31 35.72
N LYS A 114 -41.17 9.80 36.12
CA LYS A 114 -41.48 11.24 36.13
C LYS A 114 -42.06 11.63 37.48
N GLU A 115 -41.76 12.84 37.89
CA GLU A 115 -42.41 13.45 39.04
C GLU A 115 -43.78 13.99 38.62
N VAL A 116 -44.80 13.61 39.37
CA VAL A 116 -46.20 13.98 39.19
C VAL A 116 -46.67 14.54 40.53
N PHE A 117 -47.38 15.67 40.57
CA PHE A 117 -47.83 16.31 41.83
C PHE A 117 -46.71 16.45 42.89
N ALA A 118 -45.98 17.57 42.84
CA ALA A 118 -44.99 18.05 43.82
C ALA A 118 -44.55 17.00 44.87
N ALA A 119 -43.54 16.19 44.50
CA ALA A 119 -42.92 15.08 45.24
C ALA A 119 -43.51 13.66 45.09
N THR A 120 -44.52 13.39 44.24
CA THR A 120 -44.93 12.00 43.94
C THR A 120 -44.19 11.47 42.72
N ILE A 121 -43.36 10.44 42.88
CA ILE A 121 -42.63 9.85 41.75
C ILE A 121 -43.38 8.62 41.26
N LEU A 122 -43.71 8.58 39.97
CA LEU A 122 -44.40 7.46 39.36
C LEU A 122 -43.54 6.83 38.26
N GLN A 123 -43.42 5.51 38.34
CA GLN A 123 -42.70 4.67 37.40
C GLN A 123 -43.72 3.92 36.53
N GLN A 124 -43.52 3.98 35.22
CA GLN A 124 -44.38 3.33 34.24
C GLN A 124 -43.53 2.57 33.23
N THR A 125 -43.99 1.37 32.89
CA THR A 125 -43.34 0.51 31.88
C THR A 125 -44.21 0.45 30.64
N PHE A 126 -43.62 0.67 29.47
CA PHE A 126 -44.32 0.57 28.19
C PHE A 126 -43.41 0.03 27.10
N GLU A 127 -44.01 -0.49 26.05
CA GLU A 127 -43.30 -1.02 24.89
C GLU A 127 -43.36 -0.04 23.73
N VAL A 128 -42.22 0.15 23.07
CA VAL A 128 -42.10 0.91 21.84
C VAL A 128 -41.79 -0.06 20.70
N GLU A 129 -42.56 0.04 19.63
CA GLU A 129 -42.38 -0.75 18.42
C GLU A 129 -41.64 0.05 17.35
N TYR A 130 -40.49 -0.47 16.90
CA TYR A 130 -39.72 0.09 15.81
C TYR A 130 -39.92 -0.73 14.54
N VAL A 131 -40.45 -0.12 13.49
CA VAL A 131 -40.61 -0.73 12.17
C VAL A 131 -39.32 -0.54 11.36
N VAL A 132 -38.67 -1.63 10.98
CA VAL A 132 -37.43 -1.62 10.19
C VAL A 132 -37.78 -1.48 8.71
N SER A 133 -37.48 -0.31 8.16
CA SER A 133 -37.64 0.00 6.74
C SER A 133 -36.30 -0.18 6.02
N SER A 134 -36.29 -0.95 4.94
CA SER A 134 -35.09 -1.11 4.11
C SER A 134 -34.84 0.13 3.27
N MET A 135 -33.65 0.73 3.41
CA MET A 135 -33.18 1.86 2.61
C MET A 135 -31.74 1.61 2.21
N MET A 136 -31.38 1.93 0.96
CA MET A 136 -30.01 1.80 0.49
C MET A 136 -29.14 2.93 1.05
N CYS A 137 -27.98 2.59 1.63
CA CYS A 137 -27.02 3.61 2.06
C CYS A 137 -26.31 4.20 0.83
N PRO A 138 -25.89 5.48 0.89
CA PRO A 138 -25.29 6.16 -0.26
C PRO A 138 -23.98 5.48 -0.72
N ASP A 139 -23.25 4.82 0.16
CA ASP A 139 -22.02 4.11 -0.20
C ASP A 139 -22.30 2.83 -0.99
N CYS A 140 -23.30 2.03 -0.57
CA CYS A 140 -23.75 0.88 -1.37
C CYS A 140 -24.35 1.34 -2.71
N THR A 141 -25.06 2.48 -2.75
CA THR A 141 -25.58 3.04 -4.00
C THR A 141 -24.44 3.36 -4.98
N LYS A 142 -23.33 3.92 -4.51
CA LYS A 142 -22.15 4.18 -5.36
C LYS A 142 -21.54 2.89 -5.92
N ILE A 143 -21.43 1.84 -5.10
CA ILE A 143 -20.90 0.55 -5.53
C ILE A 143 -21.78 -0.05 -6.64
N MET A 144 -23.11 -0.05 -6.46
CA MET A 144 -24.04 -0.55 -7.47
C MET A 144 -24.04 0.30 -8.75
N ALA A 145 -23.73 1.60 -8.64
CA ALA A 145 -23.56 2.50 -9.78
C ALA A 145 -22.19 2.39 -10.47
N GLN A 146 -21.38 1.37 -10.14
CA GLN A 146 -20.01 1.16 -10.64
C GLN A 146 -19.05 2.35 -10.42
N ASN A 147 -19.41 3.29 -9.53
CA ASN A 147 -18.55 4.39 -9.11
C ASN A 147 -17.75 3.96 -7.87
N THR A 148 -16.89 2.96 -8.07
CA THR A 148 -16.13 2.31 -6.99
C THR A 148 -15.01 3.18 -6.43
N TRP A 149 -14.49 4.12 -7.22
CA TRP A 149 -13.38 4.99 -6.83
C TRP A 149 -13.65 6.46 -7.17
N LYS A 150 -13.02 7.35 -6.38
CA LYS A 150 -13.11 8.82 -6.54
C LYS A 150 -11.81 9.43 -7.05
N ALA A 151 -10.67 8.88 -6.63
CA ALA A 151 -9.36 9.30 -7.10
C ALA A 151 -8.59 8.08 -7.61
N MET A 152 -7.83 8.25 -8.68
CA MET A 152 -6.90 7.24 -9.18
C MET A 152 -5.50 7.84 -9.34
N VAL A 153 -4.47 7.06 -9.02
CA VAL A 153 -3.06 7.41 -9.24
C VAL A 153 -2.49 6.43 -10.26
N GLN A 154 -2.12 6.95 -11.43
CA GLN A 154 -1.56 6.19 -12.53
C GLN A 154 -0.05 6.36 -12.51
N VAL A 155 0.66 5.32 -12.14
CA VAL A 155 2.13 5.30 -12.10
C VAL A 155 2.63 4.68 -13.39
N ARG A 156 3.44 5.41 -14.16
CA ARG A 156 3.98 4.94 -15.44
C ARG A 156 5.47 5.19 -15.55
N GLN A 157 6.15 4.24 -16.16
CA GLN A 157 7.55 4.35 -16.52
C GLN A 157 7.75 3.90 -17.97
N LYS A 158 8.37 4.76 -18.78
CA LYS A 158 8.62 4.51 -20.20
C LYS A 158 10.03 3.93 -20.40
N VAL A 159 10.22 2.68 -20.01
CA VAL A 159 11.51 1.98 -20.14
C VAL A 159 11.27 0.56 -20.67
N ASP A 160 12.29 -0.01 -21.32
CA ASP A 160 12.25 -1.36 -21.89
C ASP A 160 12.23 -2.48 -20.82
N HIS A 161 12.73 -2.19 -19.62
CA HIS A 161 12.76 -3.06 -18.44
C HIS A 161 12.26 -2.31 -17.20
N GLN A 162 11.59 -3.03 -16.28
CA GLN A 162 10.82 -2.42 -15.18
C GLN A 162 11.50 -2.56 -13.80
N ARG A 163 12.84 -2.49 -13.73
CA ARG A 163 13.60 -2.74 -12.48
C ARG A 163 13.28 -1.78 -11.34
N THR A 164 13.28 -0.48 -11.65
CA THR A 164 12.88 0.58 -10.72
C THR A 164 11.45 0.42 -10.24
N PHE A 165 10.59 -0.22 -11.03
CA PHE A 165 9.21 -0.51 -10.66
C PHE A 165 9.12 -1.64 -9.64
N PHE A 166 9.87 -2.73 -9.82
CA PHE A 166 9.99 -3.79 -8.81
C PHE A 166 10.57 -3.26 -7.50
N TYR A 167 11.56 -2.38 -7.58
CA TYR A 167 12.12 -1.70 -6.42
C TYR A 167 11.07 -0.82 -5.71
N LEU A 168 10.31 -0.03 -6.47
CA LEU A 168 9.24 0.83 -5.95
C LEU A 168 8.13 0.01 -5.26
N GLU A 169 7.76 -1.13 -5.83
CA GLU A 169 6.78 -2.04 -5.22
C GLU A 169 7.23 -2.52 -3.84
N GLN A 170 8.51 -2.90 -3.69
CA GLN A 170 9.06 -3.29 -2.39
C GLN A 170 9.08 -2.14 -1.39
N LEU A 171 9.38 -0.91 -1.83
CA LEU A 171 9.30 0.28 -0.98
C LEU A 171 7.86 0.57 -0.52
N ILE A 172 6.88 0.40 -1.41
CA ILE A 172 5.45 0.58 -1.07
C ILE A 172 5.00 -0.45 -0.03
N LEU A 173 5.48 -1.69 -0.12
CA LEU A 173 5.22 -2.75 0.87
C LEU A 173 5.89 -2.44 2.20
N LYS A 174 7.17 -2.05 2.20
CA LYS A 174 7.93 -1.70 3.40
C LYS A 174 7.28 -0.58 4.21
N HIS A 175 6.83 0.47 3.54
CA HIS A 175 6.16 1.62 4.18
C HIS A 175 4.65 1.44 4.34
N SER A 176 4.07 0.32 3.89
CA SER A 176 2.63 0.05 3.92
C SER A 176 1.77 1.15 3.30
N ALA A 177 2.27 1.83 2.25
CA ALA A 177 1.58 2.95 1.62
C ALA A 177 0.30 2.55 0.84
N HIS A 178 0.09 1.25 0.61
CA HIS A 178 -1.02 0.70 -0.16
C HIS A 178 -2.27 0.36 0.68
N GLN A 179 -2.25 0.52 2.02
CA GLN A 179 -3.35 0.11 2.91
C GLN A 179 -4.70 0.78 2.59
N GLU A 180 -4.69 2.03 2.13
CA GLU A 180 -5.90 2.82 1.84
C GLU A 180 -6.41 2.63 0.40
N THR A 181 -5.80 1.72 -0.37
CA THR A 181 -6.18 1.44 -1.76
C THR A 181 -7.37 0.48 -1.81
N ILE A 182 -8.29 0.71 -2.74
CA ILE A 182 -9.44 -0.18 -2.99
C ILE A 182 -9.01 -1.32 -3.91
N ASN A 183 -8.31 -0.96 -4.97
CA ASN A 183 -7.93 -1.87 -6.04
C ASN A 183 -6.62 -1.38 -6.69
N ILE A 184 -5.72 -2.32 -6.97
CA ILE A 184 -4.48 -2.12 -7.68
C ILE A 184 -4.59 -2.87 -9.00
N LYS A 185 -4.58 -2.14 -10.12
CA LYS A 185 -4.64 -2.74 -11.46
C LYS A 185 -3.31 -2.63 -12.16
N GLU A 186 -2.82 -3.74 -12.70
CA GLU A 186 -1.67 -3.72 -13.61
C GLU A 186 -2.08 -3.30 -15.02
N VAL A 187 -1.29 -2.42 -15.61
CA VAL A 187 -1.47 -1.90 -16.97
C VAL A 187 -0.12 -1.88 -17.67
N LYS A 188 -0.10 -1.90 -19.00
CA LYS A 188 1.15 -1.79 -19.75
C LYS A 188 1.98 -0.57 -19.32
N GLY A 189 3.20 -0.82 -18.84
CA GLY A 189 4.15 0.21 -18.41
C GLY A 189 3.89 0.78 -17.01
N GLY A 190 3.06 0.15 -16.18
CA GLY A 190 2.95 0.46 -14.75
C GLY A 190 1.68 -0.03 -14.05
N ILE A 191 1.24 0.68 -13.01
CA ILE A 191 0.08 0.30 -12.18
C ILE A 191 -0.84 1.48 -11.91
N ASP A 192 -2.12 1.17 -11.71
CA ASP A 192 -3.16 2.11 -11.33
C ASP A 192 -3.68 1.81 -9.91
N PHE A 193 -3.50 2.76 -9.00
CA PHE A 193 -4.04 2.70 -7.64
C PHE A 193 -5.38 3.43 -7.58
N HIS A 194 -6.41 2.75 -7.09
CA HIS A 194 -7.75 3.32 -6.92
C HIS A 194 -8.01 3.67 -5.45
N PHE A 195 -8.49 4.89 -5.19
CA PHE A 195 -8.76 5.42 -3.86
C PHE A 195 -10.21 5.91 -3.71
N ALA A 196 -10.76 5.71 -2.51
CA ALA A 196 -12.10 6.18 -2.13
C ALA A 196 -12.14 7.70 -1.89
N GLN A 197 -11.05 8.26 -1.34
CA GLN A 197 -10.92 9.68 -1.02
C GLN A 197 -9.73 10.29 -1.76
N ARG A 198 -9.85 11.59 -2.08
CA ARG A 198 -8.80 12.35 -2.77
C ARG A 198 -7.55 12.55 -1.90
N SER A 199 -7.73 12.72 -0.59
CA SER A 199 -6.64 12.91 0.39
C SER A 199 -5.63 11.76 0.35
N HIS A 200 -6.11 10.52 0.32
CA HIS A 200 -5.27 9.32 0.24
C HIS A 200 -4.44 9.27 -1.05
N ALA A 201 -5.04 9.64 -2.18
CA ALA A 201 -4.32 9.74 -3.45
C ALA A 201 -3.20 10.79 -3.43
N ILE A 202 -3.44 11.97 -2.82
CA ILE A 202 -2.41 13.01 -2.70
C ILE A 202 -1.25 12.52 -1.83
N LYS A 203 -1.54 11.89 -0.69
CA LYS A 203 -0.50 11.27 0.16
C LYS A 203 0.34 10.26 -0.61
N MET A 204 -0.28 9.44 -1.46
CA MET A 204 0.44 8.47 -2.30
C MET A 204 1.35 9.18 -3.32
N VAL A 205 0.88 10.25 -3.95
CA VAL A 205 1.70 11.04 -4.90
C VAL A 205 2.90 11.68 -4.19
N GLU A 206 2.70 12.25 -3.00
CA GLU A 206 3.77 12.82 -2.17
C GLU A 206 4.78 11.75 -1.73
N PHE A 207 4.30 10.56 -1.33
CA PHE A 207 5.16 9.43 -1.01
C PHE A 207 6.03 9.03 -2.21
N LEU A 208 5.44 8.87 -3.40
CA LEU A 208 6.18 8.54 -4.62
C LEU A 208 7.24 9.60 -4.95
N ALA A 209 6.90 10.89 -4.81
CA ALA A 209 7.83 12.00 -5.04
C ALA A 209 8.99 12.05 -4.02
N SER A 210 8.80 11.51 -2.82
CA SER A 210 9.87 11.43 -1.80
C SER A 210 10.88 10.30 -2.06
N MET A 211 10.44 9.22 -2.69
CA MET A 211 11.25 8.01 -2.90
C MET A 211 11.95 8.00 -4.26
N VAL A 212 11.28 8.48 -5.31
CA VAL A 212 11.77 8.43 -6.70
C VAL A 212 11.47 9.76 -7.39
N PRO A 213 12.37 10.28 -8.25
CA PRO A 213 12.10 11.48 -9.01
C PRO A 213 10.94 11.24 -9.98
N THR A 214 9.85 11.96 -9.77
CA THR A 214 8.62 11.83 -10.54
C THR A 214 8.12 13.18 -11.06
N ARG A 215 7.30 13.13 -12.11
CA ARG A 215 6.48 14.25 -12.60
C ARG A 215 5.03 13.88 -12.44
N SER A 216 4.28 14.67 -11.67
CA SER A 216 2.84 14.47 -11.48
C SER A 216 2.01 15.51 -12.24
N LYS A 217 0.92 15.07 -12.89
CA LYS A 217 -0.14 15.93 -13.43
C LYS A 217 -1.48 15.50 -12.87
N SER A 218 -2.33 16.45 -12.47
CA SER A 218 -3.68 16.17 -12.00
C SER A 218 -4.72 16.59 -13.03
N SER A 219 -5.74 15.77 -13.22
CA SER A 219 -6.95 16.11 -13.97
C SER A 219 -8.19 15.76 -13.15
N GLU A 220 -9.30 16.44 -13.46
CA GLU A 220 -10.59 16.20 -12.84
C GLU A 220 -11.68 16.05 -13.90
N GLN A 221 -12.59 15.11 -13.66
CA GLN A 221 -13.74 14.84 -14.51
C GLN A 221 -15.01 15.04 -13.70
N LEU A 222 -15.88 15.95 -14.11
CA LEU A 222 -17.19 16.14 -13.49
C LEU A 222 -18.09 14.94 -13.81
N ILE A 223 -18.63 14.30 -12.77
CA ILE A 223 -19.61 13.21 -12.90
C ILE A 223 -21.03 13.79 -12.82
N SER A 224 -21.27 14.61 -11.79
CA SER A 224 -22.58 15.19 -11.54
C SER A 224 -22.45 16.51 -10.79
N SER A 225 -23.41 17.40 -11.01
CA SER A 225 -23.56 18.65 -10.27
C SER A 225 -24.97 18.73 -9.71
N ASP A 226 -25.09 18.86 -8.39
CA ASP A 226 -26.38 19.10 -7.72
C ASP A 226 -26.66 20.61 -7.71
N THR A 227 -27.73 21.01 -8.40
CA THR A 227 -28.15 22.42 -8.50
C THR A 227 -28.76 22.94 -7.21
N HIS A 228 -29.30 22.08 -6.33
CA HIS A 228 -29.92 22.49 -5.08
C HIS A 228 -28.89 22.79 -3.99
N THR A 229 -27.83 22.01 -3.92
CA THR A 229 -26.74 22.20 -2.95
C THR A 229 -25.53 22.92 -3.53
N SER A 230 -25.53 23.19 -4.84
CA SER A 230 -24.37 23.72 -5.59
C SER A 230 -23.10 22.89 -5.36
N THR A 231 -23.25 21.59 -5.09
CA THR A 231 -22.11 20.67 -4.92
C THR A 231 -21.89 19.86 -6.18
N SER A 232 -20.62 19.72 -6.58
CA SER A 232 -20.21 18.93 -7.74
C SER A 232 -19.38 17.72 -7.31
N ASN A 233 -19.66 16.60 -7.95
CA ASN A 233 -18.97 15.34 -7.75
C ASN A 233 -17.97 15.13 -8.90
N TYR A 234 -16.69 15.07 -8.55
CA TYR A 234 -15.61 14.86 -9.52
C TYR A 234 -14.89 13.53 -9.28
N LYS A 235 -14.43 12.94 -10.36
CA LYS A 235 -13.35 11.94 -10.37
C LYS A 235 -12.03 12.65 -10.58
N PHE A 236 -11.02 12.29 -9.80
CA PHE A 236 -9.68 12.84 -9.88
C PHE A 236 -8.71 11.80 -10.43
N THR A 237 -7.87 12.21 -11.37
CA THR A 237 -6.82 11.35 -11.92
C THR A 237 -5.48 12.03 -11.73
N TYR A 238 -4.53 11.31 -11.15
CA TYR A 238 -3.16 11.76 -10.96
C TYR A 238 -2.24 10.91 -11.83
N ALA A 239 -1.73 11.49 -12.92
CA ALA A 239 -0.74 10.84 -13.77
C ALA A 239 0.66 11.12 -13.22
N VAL A 240 1.32 10.08 -12.72
CA VAL A 240 2.68 10.10 -12.17
C VAL A 240 3.61 9.39 -13.15
N GLU A 241 4.54 10.14 -13.71
CA GLU A 241 5.56 9.62 -14.63
C GLU A 241 6.91 9.55 -13.91
N LEU A 242 7.50 8.35 -13.86
CA LEU A 242 8.86 8.14 -13.38
C LEU A 242 9.87 8.55 -14.46
N ILE A 243 11.07 8.93 -14.03
CA ILE A 243 12.19 9.13 -14.95
C ILE A 243 12.50 7.80 -15.68
N PRO A 244 12.65 7.82 -17.01
CA PRO A 244 12.99 6.64 -17.80
C PRO A 244 14.51 6.37 -17.80
N VAL A 245 15.11 6.32 -16.61
CA VAL A 245 16.52 5.95 -16.40
C VAL A 245 16.54 4.94 -15.26
N CYS A 246 17.11 3.78 -15.52
CA CYS A 246 17.30 2.74 -14.52
C CYS A 246 18.74 2.73 -14.02
N LYS A 247 18.97 1.96 -12.96
CA LYS A 247 20.31 1.60 -12.51
C LYS A 247 21.04 0.84 -13.62
N ASP A 248 22.34 1.11 -13.77
CA ASP A 248 23.28 0.50 -14.72
C ASP A 248 23.09 0.93 -16.19
N ASP A 249 22.20 1.90 -16.46
CA ASP A 249 22.03 2.47 -17.79
C ASP A 249 23.15 3.45 -18.14
N LEU A 250 23.56 3.46 -19.41
CA LEU A 250 24.46 4.46 -19.97
C LEU A 250 23.65 5.66 -20.43
N VAL A 251 23.89 6.83 -19.85
CA VAL A 251 23.11 8.05 -20.12
C VAL A 251 23.98 9.07 -20.86
N SER A 252 23.42 9.65 -21.92
CA SER A 252 24.02 10.80 -22.61
C SER A 252 23.21 12.05 -22.32
N MET A 253 23.91 13.09 -21.86
CA MET A 253 23.32 14.40 -21.58
C MET A 253 23.93 15.49 -22.44
N PRO A 254 23.23 16.62 -22.65
CA PRO A 254 23.80 17.76 -23.35
C PRO A 254 25.02 18.36 -22.62
N LYS A 255 26.02 18.85 -23.36
CA LYS A 255 27.21 19.52 -22.79
C LYS A 255 26.87 20.68 -21.86
N LYS A 256 25.77 21.41 -22.12
CA LYS A 256 25.29 22.50 -21.25
C LYS A 256 24.89 21.99 -19.86
N THR A 257 24.20 20.85 -19.82
CA THR A 257 23.76 20.16 -18.60
C THR A 257 24.97 19.65 -17.82
N ALA A 258 25.88 18.97 -18.52
CA ALA A 258 27.09 18.41 -17.94
C ALA A 258 27.98 19.50 -17.31
N ASN A 259 28.12 20.65 -17.98
CA ASN A 259 28.81 21.82 -17.45
C ASN A 259 28.14 22.39 -16.18
N ALA A 260 26.81 22.41 -16.13
CA ALA A 260 26.07 22.86 -14.94
C ALA A 260 26.19 21.88 -13.77
N LEU A 261 26.40 20.59 -14.04
CA LEU A 261 26.61 19.52 -13.06
C LEU A 261 28.10 19.36 -12.67
N GLY A 262 28.86 20.45 -12.70
CA GLY A 262 30.26 20.45 -12.27
C GLY A 262 31.25 20.04 -13.37
N GLN A 263 30.93 20.31 -14.64
CA GLN A 263 31.78 19.95 -15.79
C GLN A 263 32.06 18.45 -15.91
N ILE A 264 31.08 17.64 -15.52
CA ILE A 264 31.14 16.19 -15.72
C ILE A 264 31.17 15.83 -17.21
N SER A 265 31.69 14.66 -17.56
CA SER A 265 31.56 14.10 -18.90
C SER A 265 30.09 14.04 -19.32
N PRO A 266 29.73 14.34 -20.58
CA PRO A 266 28.36 14.20 -21.06
C PRO A 266 27.87 12.74 -21.16
N LEU A 267 28.79 11.77 -21.12
CA LEU A 267 28.50 10.35 -21.11
C LEU A 267 28.78 9.78 -19.72
N VAL A 268 27.74 9.30 -19.04
CA VAL A 268 27.80 8.86 -17.64
C VAL A 268 27.03 7.56 -17.42
N LEU A 269 27.38 6.83 -16.37
CA LEU A 269 26.65 5.65 -15.92
C LEU A 269 25.72 6.00 -14.75
N CYS A 270 24.50 5.48 -14.77
CA CYS A 270 23.58 5.58 -13.64
C CYS A 270 23.94 4.52 -12.58
N THR A 271 24.38 4.94 -11.40
CA THR A 271 24.75 4.00 -10.32
C THR A 271 23.58 3.68 -9.40
N ARG A 272 22.73 4.68 -9.14
CA ARG A 272 21.61 4.54 -8.19
C ARG A 272 20.46 5.46 -8.55
N VAL A 273 19.23 4.93 -8.43
CA VAL A 273 18.00 5.71 -8.52
C VAL A 273 17.39 5.81 -7.12
N GLY A 274 17.51 6.98 -6.49
CA GLY A 274 16.84 7.33 -5.23
C GLY A 274 15.85 8.47 -5.46
N ASN A 275 15.77 9.44 -4.54
CA ASN A 275 15.03 10.70 -4.74
C ASN A 275 15.61 11.54 -5.91
N ALA A 276 16.91 11.36 -6.18
CA ALA A 276 17.58 11.85 -7.38
C ALA A 276 18.26 10.68 -8.11
N VAL A 277 18.57 10.88 -9.39
CA VAL A 277 19.37 9.92 -10.17
C VAL A 277 20.84 10.22 -9.91
N HIS A 278 21.57 9.27 -9.34
CA HIS A 278 23.00 9.39 -9.11
C HIS A 278 23.73 8.83 -10.33
N VAL A 279 24.62 9.64 -10.88
CA VAL A 279 25.42 9.29 -12.06
C VAL A 279 26.90 9.41 -11.74
N ILE A 280 27.70 8.56 -12.36
CA ILE A 280 29.16 8.55 -12.25
C ILE A 280 29.79 8.67 -13.63
N ASP A 281 30.85 9.47 -13.72
CA ASP A 281 31.79 9.41 -14.83
C ASP A 281 32.82 8.31 -14.57
N PHE A 282 32.77 7.26 -15.39
CA PHE A 282 33.65 6.11 -15.28
C PHE A 282 35.12 6.42 -15.62
N LYS A 283 35.43 7.55 -16.26
CA LYS A 283 36.81 7.96 -16.59
C LYS A 283 37.49 8.77 -15.49
N THR A 284 36.71 9.50 -14.70
CA THR A 284 37.22 10.49 -13.72
C THR A 284 36.75 10.23 -12.30
N LEU A 285 35.85 9.25 -12.09
CA LEU A 285 35.16 8.99 -10.82
C LEU A 285 34.34 10.18 -10.28
N GLN A 286 34.06 11.19 -11.10
CA GLN A 286 33.21 12.29 -10.67
C GLN A 286 31.76 11.81 -10.54
N VAL A 287 31.14 12.08 -9.39
CA VAL A 287 29.73 11.76 -9.11
C VAL A 287 28.90 13.03 -9.22
N ALA A 288 27.72 12.92 -9.83
CA ALA A 288 26.74 14.00 -9.89
C ALA A 288 25.32 13.48 -9.60
N GLU A 289 24.45 14.38 -9.16
CA GLU A 289 23.05 14.07 -8.85
C GLU A 289 22.12 14.84 -9.79
N ILE A 290 21.26 14.12 -10.51
CA ILE A 290 20.26 14.69 -11.39
C ILE A 290 18.92 14.63 -10.67
N THR A 291 18.44 15.80 -10.24
CA THR A 291 17.11 15.93 -9.64
C THR A 291 16.00 15.86 -10.69
N GLY A 292 14.80 15.46 -10.29
CA GLY A 292 13.65 15.39 -11.20
C GLY A 292 13.35 16.70 -11.91
N LEU A 293 13.48 17.84 -11.22
CA LEU A 293 13.26 19.16 -11.82
C LEU A 293 14.27 19.50 -12.92
N VAL A 294 15.53 19.11 -12.76
CA VAL A 294 16.58 19.32 -13.77
C VAL A 294 16.32 18.43 -14.98
N TYR A 295 16.01 17.15 -14.74
CA TYR A 295 15.70 16.19 -15.79
C TYR A 295 14.51 16.64 -16.65
N TRP A 296 13.37 16.97 -16.04
CA TRP A 296 12.16 17.37 -16.79
C TRP A 296 12.25 18.76 -17.43
N ARG A 297 13.20 19.60 -17.02
CA ARG A 297 13.47 20.88 -17.71
C ARG A 297 14.33 20.69 -18.95
N GLN A 298 15.22 19.70 -18.92
CA GLN A 298 16.12 19.36 -20.01
C GLN A 298 15.81 17.94 -20.48
N GLU A 299 14.65 17.80 -21.14
CA GLU A 299 14.08 16.52 -21.60
C GLU A 299 14.95 15.74 -22.61
N ASP A 300 16.14 16.27 -22.96
CA ASP A 300 17.10 15.64 -23.85
C ASP A 300 17.95 14.55 -23.14
N ILE A 301 17.95 14.48 -21.81
CA ILE A 301 18.69 13.44 -21.08
C ILE A 301 18.01 12.09 -21.35
N THR A 302 18.70 11.21 -22.07
CA THR A 302 18.14 9.94 -22.53
C THR A 302 19.13 8.80 -22.33
N PRO A 303 18.65 7.59 -21.97
CA PRO A 303 19.49 6.42 -21.96
C PRO A 303 19.94 6.10 -23.40
N VAL A 304 21.22 5.78 -23.55
CA VAL A 304 21.88 5.40 -24.80
C VAL A 304 21.85 3.88 -24.98
N CYS A 305 22.21 3.17 -23.91
CA CYS A 305 22.15 1.72 -23.84
C CYS A 305 21.46 1.35 -22.53
N SER A 306 20.56 0.37 -22.64
CA SER A 306 19.86 -0.21 -21.49
C SER A 306 20.56 -1.49 -21.08
N MET A 307 20.31 -1.98 -19.87
CA MET A 307 20.87 -3.24 -19.32
C MET A 307 20.84 -4.44 -20.29
N ARG A 308 19.84 -4.53 -21.19
CA ARG A 308 19.72 -5.63 -22.17
C ARG A 308 20.83 -5.68 -23.22
N ASP A 309 21.51 -4.56 -23.45
CA ASP A 309 22.59 -4.45 -24.44
C ASP A 309 23.96 -4.82 -23.86
N LEU A 310 24.03 -5.20 -22.58
CA LEU A 310 25.27 -5.59 -21.93
C LEU A 310 25.83 -6.89 -22.52
N LYS A 311 27.14 -6.89 -22.72
CA LYS A 311 27.91 -8.05 -23.19
C LYS A 311 28.95 -8.43 -22.15
N GLU A 312 29.28 -9.71 -22.10
CA GLU A 312 30.29 -10.25 -21.20
C GLU A 312 31.71 -10.06 -21.80
N PHE A 313 32.63 -9.64 -20.95
CA PHE A 313 34.04 -9.46 -21.22
C PHE A 313 34.86 -10.21 -20.18
N TYR A 314 36.05 -10.65 -20.58
CA TYR A 314 37.02 -11.31 -19.74
C TYR A 314 38.13 -10.33 -19.33
N VAL A 315 38.46 -10.29 -18.05
CA VAL A 315 39.47 -9.39 -17.48
C VAL A 315 40.84 -10.05 -17.52
N MET A 316 41.78 -9.43 -18.25
CA MET A 316 43.15 -9.90 -18.44
C MET A 316 44.16 -9.21 -17.54
N ASP A 317 43.92 -7.97 -17.14
CA ASP A 317 44.79 -7.25 -16.19
C ASP A 317 44.05 -6.04 -15.60
N VAL A 318 44.45 -5.63 -14.40
CA VAL A 318 43.85 -4.49 -13.68
C VAL A 318 44.96 -3.63 -13.08
N GLU A 319 45.18 -2.44 -13.65
CA GLU A 319 46.14 -1.46 -13.15
C GLU A 319 45.43 -0.31 -12.42
N LEU A 320 45.58 -0.23 -11.09
CA LEU A 320 44.97 0.83 -10.28
C LEU A 320 45.70 2.18 -10.47
N LEU A 321 44.94 3.24 -10.75
CA LEU A 321 45.46 4.61 -10.94
C LEU A 321 45.48 5.46 -9.66
N GLY A 322 45.14 4.86 -8.52
CA GLY A 322 45.28 5.45 -7.17
C GLY A 322 44.14 6.35 -6.69
N GLN A 323 43.22 6.79 -7.55
CA GLN A 323 42.01 7.50 -7.13
C GLN A 323 40.95 6.51 -6.64
N ASN A 324 40.63 6.56 -5.35
CA ASN A 324 39.66 5.67 -4.70
C ASN A 324 38.53 6.48 -4.06
N PHE A 325 37.30 6.07 -4.32
CA PHE A 325 36.08 6.63 -3.74
C PHE A 325 35.21 5.48 -3.19
N GLY A 326 35.47 5.08 -1.94
CA GLY A 326 34.76 3.99 -1.28
C GLY A 326 34.86 2.67 -2.04
N ARG A 327 33.72 2.17 -2.54
CA ARG A 327 33.63 0.95 -3.36
C ARG A 327 34.29 1.10 -4.73
N TYR A 328 34.33 2.31 -5.28
CA TYR A 328 34.84 2.57 -6.63
C TYR A 328 36.32 2.97 -6.59
N ALA A 329 37.10 2.44 -7.52
CA ALA A 329 38.50 2.81 -7.71
C ALA A 329 38.80 2.91 -9.20
N LEU A 330 39.57 3.93 -9.56
CA LEU A 330 39.92 4.19 -10.95
C LEU A 330 41.01 3.22 -11.35
N ALA A 331 40.75 2.43 -12.38
CA ALA A 331 41.72 1.49 -12.92
C ALA A 331 41.70 1.51 -14.44
N ASP A 332 42.88 1.32 -15.03
CA ASP A 332 43.00 0.96 -16.44
C ASP A 332 42.95 -0.58 -16.50
N ILE A 333 41.91 -1.08 -17.14
CA ILE A 333 41.57 -2.50 -17.17
C ILE A 333 41.76 -3.01 -18.59
N THR A 334 42.53 -4.07 -18.69
CA THR A 334 42.80 -4.77 -19.93
C THR A 334 41.77 -5.87 -20.10
N ILE A 335 40.92 -5.76 -21.12
CA ILE A 335 39.80 -6.67 -21.35
C ILE A 335 39.83 -7.32 -22.73
N GLN A 336 39.19 -8.47 -22.83
CA GLN A 336 38.92 -9.19 -24.07
C GLN A 336 37.43 -9.52 -24.16
N ARG A 337 36.84 -9.47 -25.36
CA ARG A 337 35.44 -9.90 -25.55
C ARG A 337 35.34 -11.40 -25.29
N MET A 338 34.33 -11.85 -24.53
CA MET A 338 34.19 -13.27 -24.19
C MET A 338 34.10 -14.18 -25.42
N ALA A 339 33.53 -13.69 -26.52
CA ALA A 339 33.44 -14.42 -27.79
C ALA A 339 34.78 -14.56 -28.55
N ASP A 340 35.75 -13.70 -28.27
CA ASP A 340 37.07 -13.67 -28.91
C ASP A 340 38.15 -14.41 -28.10
N VAL A 341 37.87 -14.74 -26.83
CA VAL A 341 38.77 -15.50 -25.95
C VAL A 341 39.11 -16.84 -26.61
N GLY A 342 40.41 -17.10 -26.79
CA GLY A 342 40.93 -18.33 -27.40
C GLY A 342 40.84 -18.40 -28.92
N ARG A 343 40.33 -17.35 -29.60
CA ARG A 343 40.29 -17.25 -31.07
C ARG A 343 41.16 -16.12 -31.60
N ASN A 344 41.10 -14.94 -30.98
CA ASN A 344 41.78 -13.73 -31.42
C ASN A 344 42.45 -13.03 -30.23
N ASP A 345 43.71 -12.60 -30.35
CA ASP A 345 44.44 -11.87 -29.29
C ASP A 345 44.13 -10.36 -29.26
N ASN A 346 42.90 -9.97 -29.62
CA ASN A 346 42.50 -8.57 -29.63
C ASN A 346 42.17 -8.11 -28.20
N VAL A 347 43.06 -7.30 -27.66
CA VAL A 347 42.96 -6.74 -26.31
C VAL A 347 42.54 -5.28 -26.37
N ILE A 348 41.62 -4.88 -25.49
CA ILE A 348 41.12 -3.50 -25.37
C ILE A 348 41.47 -2.98 -23.98
N ILE A 349 42.10 -1.82 -23.89
CA ILE A 349 42.38 -1.14 -22.63
C ILE A 349 41.26 -0.13 -22.38
N VAL A 350 40.65 -0.18 -21.19
CA VAL A 350 39.51 0.66 -20.83
C VAL A 350 39.72 1.22 -19.43
N ARG A 351 39.46 2.51 -19.27
CA ARG A 351 39.38 3.14 -17.95
C ARG A 351 38.02 2.87 -17.30
N SER A 352 38.03 2.36 -16.08
CA SER A 352 36.83 1.97 -15.35
C SER A 352 36.86 2.41 -13.89
N HIS A 353 35.67 2.48 -13.30
CA HIS A 353 35.40 2.77 -11.90
C HIS A 353 35.39 1.49 -11.02
N LEU A 354 35.52 0.31 -11.62
CA LEU A 354 35.43 -1.00 -10.98
C LEU A 354 36.77 -1.56 -10.49
N GLY A 355 37.80 -0.73 -10.31
CA GLY A 355 39.16 -1.17 -9.99
C GLY A 355 39.30 -2.01 -8.73
N ASN A 356 38.51 -1.71 -7.67
CA ASN A 356 38.55 -2.46 -6.42
C ASN A 356 37.75 -3.77 -6.47
N LEU A 357 36.89 -3.95 -7.47
CA LEU A 357 35.98 -5.09 -7.56
C LEU A 357 36.50 -6.19 -8.49
N LEU A 358 37.26 -5.80 -9.51
CA LEU A 358 37.73 -6.70 -10.56
C LEU A 358 39.15 -7.18 -10.28
N ASN A 359 39.34 -8.48 -10.44
CA ASN A 359 40.62 -9.16 -10.41
C ASN A 359 40.89 -9.84 -11.76
N PHE A 360 42.13 -10.29 -11.95
CA PHE A 360 42.51 -11.13 -13.09
C PHE A 360 41.61 -12.38 -13.17
N GLY A 361 41.11 -12.70 -14.36
CA GLY A 361 40.29 -13.89 -14.60
C GLY A 361 38.79 -13.70 -14.36
N ASP A 362 38.38 -12.54 -13.85
CA ASP A 362 36.96 -12.23 -13.66
C ASP A 362 36.23 -12.00 -14.99
N THR A 363 34.93 -12.27 -14.99
CA THR A 363 34.00 -11.85 -16.04
C THR A 363 33.30 -10.54 -15.66
N VAL A 364 33.14 -9.63 -16.61
CA VAL A 364 32.51 -8.31 -16.40
C VAL A 364 31.50 -8.02 -17.50
N LEU A 365 30.38 -7.38 -17.15
CA LEU A 365 29.39 -6.87 -18.09
C LEU A 365 29.72 -5.43 -18.48
N GLY A 366 29.66 -5.14 -19.76
CA GLY A 366 29.87 -3.80 -20.29
C GLY A 366 29.14 -3.53 -21.60
N TYR A 367 29.09 -2.26 -21.98
CA TYR A 367 28.58 -1.80 -23.27
C TYR A 367 29.70 -1.72 -24.29
N ASP A 368 29.54 -2.42 -25.41
CA ASP A 368 30.46 -2.38 -26.54
C ASP A 368 30.04 -1.30 -27.55
N LEU A 369 30.54 -0.07 -27.37
CA LEU A 369 30.12 1.08 -28.18
C LEU A 369 30.65 1.02 -29.62
N LEU A 370 31.66 0.19 -29.89
CA LEU A 370 32.18 -0.03 -31.25
C LEU A 370 31.21 -0.79 -32.15
N THR A 371 30.43 -1.71 -31.58
CA THR A 371 29.48 -2.55 -32.33
C THR A 371 28.02 -2.12 -32.15
N ALA A 372 27.73 -1.30 -31.13
CA ALA A 372 26.40 -0.80 -30.86
C ALA A 372 25.95 0.21 -31.92
N ASN A 373 24.75 0.02 -32.45
CA ASN A 373 24.10 1.00 -33.33
C ASN A 373 23.24 1.94 -32.49
N ILE A 374 23.84 3.04 -32.04
CA ILE A 374 23.22 4.01 -31.14
C ILE A 374 22.54 5.11 -31.96
N ASN A 375 21.22 5.22 -31.82
CA ASN A 375 20.44 6.33 -32.38
C ASN A 375 20.10 7.33 -31.27
N ASN A 376 21.05 8.22 -30.96
CA ASN A 376 20.84 9.26 -29.95
C ASN A 376 21.50 10.58 -30.38
N THR A 377 20.68 11.62 -30.51
CA THR A 377 21.12 12.95 -30.98
C THR A 377 22.21 13.59 -30.12
N ASN A 378 22.23 13.31 -28.81
CA ASN A 378 23.27 13.83 -27.93
C ASN A 378 24.57 13.06 -28.07
N PHE A 379 24.48 11.74 -28.27
CA PHE A 379 25.63 10.88 -28.50
C PHE A 379 26.33 11.23 -29.83
N GLU A 380 25.57 11.47 -30.90
CA GLU A 380 26.11 11.88 -32.21
C GLU A 380 26.84 13.24 -32.18
N ARG A 381 26.50 14.11 -31.23
CA ARG A 381 27.16 15.42 -31.05
C ARG A 381 28.47 15.34 -30.26
N LEU A 382 28.81 14.17 -29.72
CA LEU A 382 30.08 13.96 -29.03
C LEU A 382 31.22 13.81 -30.03
N SER A 383 32.39 14.28 -29.64
CA SER A 383 33.62 14.10 -30.40
C SER A 383 34.00 12.62 -30.38
N SER A 384 34.45 12.07 -31.51
CA SER A 384 34.87 10.67 -31.60
C SER A 384 35.98 10.32 -30.61
N ASP A 385 36.82 11.28 -30.24
CA ASP A 385 37.91 11.10 -29.26
C ASP A 385 37.39 10.95 -27.81
N ASP A 386 36.21 11.50 -27.51
CA ASP A 386 35.63 11.43 -26.16
C ASP A 386 34.85 10.12 -25.94
N ILE A 387 34.47 9.43 -27.00
CA ILE A 387 33.68 8.21 -26.95
C ILE A 387 34.61 7.02 -26.68
N PRO A 388 34.48 6.33 -25.53
CA PRO A 388 35.26 5.13 -25.25
C PRO A 388 34.83 3.97 -26.15
N SER A 389 35.72 3.01 -26.38
CA SER A 389 35.41 1.78 -27.13
C SER A 389 34.42 0.87 -26.39
N VAL A 390 34.67 0.67 -25.09
CA VAL A 390 33.87 -0.17 -24.19
C VAL A 390 33.68 0.57 -22.87
N VAL A 391 32.51 0.40 -22.26
CA VAL A 391 32.21 0.92 -20.91
C VAL A 391 31.85 -0.25 -20.01
N LEU A 392 32.65 -0.49 -18.97
CA LEU A 392 32.38 -1.53 -17.98
C LEU A 392 31.37 -1.05 -16.95
N VAL A 393 30.41 -1.90 -16.57
CA VAL A 393 29.26 -1.52 -15.75
C VAL A 393 29.24 -2.31 -14.44
N LYS A 394 29.21 -3.65 -14.51
CA LYS A 394 29.22 -4.49 -13.31
C LYS A 394 29.96 -5.80 -13.50
N LYS A 395 30.53 -6.34 -12.42
CA LYS A 395 31.12 -7.68 -12.41
C LYS A 395 30.03 -8.72 -12.69
N SER A 396 30.35 -9.71 -13.50
CA SER A 396 29.49 -10.85 -13.81
C SER A 396 29.99 -12.07 -13.07
N TYR A 397 29.08 -12.91 -12.58
CA TYR A 397 29.43 -14.20 -12.00
C TYR A 397 29.04 -15.35 -12.95
N PRO A 398 29.80 -16.46 -12.98
CA PRO A 398 29.60 -17.57 -13.91
C PRO A 398 28.20 -18.18 -13.88
N GLU A 399 27.71 -18.53 -15.08
CA GLU A 399 26.32 -18.99 -15.32
C GLU A 399 25.96 -20.33 -14.67
N ARG A 400 26.95 -21.17 -14.35
CA ARG A 400 26.75 -22.44 -13.61
C ARG A 400 26.18 -22.23 -12.21
N ARG A 401 26.44 -21.07 -11.60
CA ARG A 401 25.90 -20.64 -10.30
C ARG A 401 24.48 -20.08 -10.41
N ARG A 402 24.15 -19.43 -11.54
CA ARG A 402 22.86 -18.77 -11.81
C ARG A 402 21.65 -19.74 -11.83
N LYS A 403 21.86 -21.02 -12.18
CA LYS A 403 20.79 -22.05 -12.25
C LYS A 403 20.67 -22.97 -11.03
N ARG A 404 21.65 -22.95 -10.11
CA ARG A 404 21.85 -24.04 -9.14
C ARG A 404 21.30 -23.78 -7.73
N LYS A 405 20.92 -22.57 -7.34
CA LYS A 405 20.41 -22.31 -5.99
C LYS A 405 18.96 -21.83 -6.03
N GLN A 406 18.03 -22.68 -5.57
CA GLN A 406 16.73 -22.17 -5.12
C GLN A 406 16.99 -21.22 -3.95
N ARG A 407 16.48 -19.99 -4.05
CA ARG A 407 16.67 -18.97 -3.01
C ARG A 407 15.95 -19.42 -1.74
N ASN A 408 16.60 -19.26 -0.59
CA ASN A 408 16.02 -19.51 0.73
C ASN A 408 15.19 -18.31 1.26
N TRP A 409 14.97 -17.30 0.41
CA TRP A 409 14.22 -16.09 0.71
C TRP A 409 13.27 -15.74 -0.44
N LYS A 410 12.21 -15.02 -0.10
CA LYS A 410 11.17 -14.55 -1.03
C LYS A 410 10.85 -13.07 -0.78
N LEU A 411 10.40 -12.39 -1.82
CA LEU A 411 9.79 -11.06 -1.71
C LEU A 411 8.27 -11.19 -1.63
N LYS A 412 7.64 -10.26 -0.92
CA LYS A 412 6.19 -10.09 -1.00
C LYS A 412 5.86 -9.34 -2.28
N THR A 413 4.77 -9.72 -2.93
CA THR A 413 4.20 -9.01 -4.06
C THR A 413 2.91 -8.33 -3.62
N LEU A 414 2.55 -7.22 -4.25
CA LEU A 414 1.23 -6.62 -4.05
C LEU A 414 0.17 -7.56 -4.64
N ASN A 415 -1.00 -7.63 -3.99
CA ASN A 415 -2.17 -8.27 -4.59
C ASN A 415 -2.69 -7.36 -5.69
N LYS A 416 -2.38 -7.72 -6.94
CA LYS A 416 -2.73 -6.94 -8.12
C LYS A 416 -3.81 -7.68 -8.89
N ASP A 417 -4.86 -6.96 -9.23
CA ASP A 417 -5.87 -7.46 -10.16
C ASP A 417 -5.28 -7.36 -11.57
N GLU A 418 -5.16 -8.50 -12.26
CA GLU A 418 -4.83 -8.52 -13.69
C GLU A 418 -5.95 -7.75 -14.43
N GLY A 419 -5.61 -6.60 -14.99
CA GLY A 419 -6.55 -5.83 -15.80
C GLY A 419 -6.96 -6.61 -17.06
N ASP A 420 -8.08 -6.22 -17.69
CA ASP A 420 -8.64 -6.85 -18.90
C ASP A 420 -7.68 -6.93 -20.12
N LEU A 421 -6.49 -6.32 -20.02
CA LEU A 421 -5.42 -6.31 -21.01
C LEU A 421 -4.15 -6.96 -20.44
N ALA A 422 -4.25 -8.23 -20.05
CA ALA A 422 -3.09 -9.00 -19.62
C ALA A 422 -1.98 -8.98 -20.70
N PRO A 423 -0.71 -8.80 -20.31
CA PRO A 423 0.40 -8.81 -21.25
C PRO A 423 0.44 -10.12 -22.03
N LYS A 424 0.85 -10.06 -23.30
CA LYS A 424 1.02 -11.28 -24.11
C LYS A 424 2.05 -12.19 -23.42
N LYS A 425 1.97 -13.51 -23.64
CA LYS A 425 2.92 -14.48 -23.07
C LYS A 425 4.41 -14.08 -23.24
N LEU A 426 4.78 -13.57 -24.43
CA LEU A 426 6.13 -13.05 -24.69
C LEU A 426 6.53 -11.81 -23.86
N GLU A 427 5.57 -10.96 -23.49
CA GLU A 427 5.82 -9.83 -22.59
C GLU A 427 5.90 -10.31 -21.13
N GLN A 428 5.13 -11.33 -20.74
CA GLN A 428 5.24 -11.97 -19.42
C GLN A 428 6.61 -12.62 -19.22
N ASP A 429 7.08 -13.42 -20.18
CA ASP A 429 8.42 -14.06 -20.12
C ASP A 429 9.54 -13.02 -19.95
N LYS A 430 9.39 -11.84 -20.56
CA LYS A 430 10.32 -10.71 -20.40
C LYS A 430 10.27 -10.09 -19.01
N ILE A 431 9.06 -9.90 -18.46
CA ILE A 431 8.86 -9.36 -17.12
C ILE A 431 9.46 -10.33 -16.08
N GLU A 432 9.27 -11.64 -16.26
CA GLU A 432 9.85 -12.68 -15.40
C GLU A 432 11.38 -12.65 -15.45
N ALA A 433 11.98 -12.54 -16.65
CA ALA A 433 13.43 -12.42 -16.81
C ALA A 433 13.98 -11.13 -16.16
N ASP A 434 13.29 -10.00 -16.34
CA ASP A 434 13.65 -8.73 -15.71
C ASP A 434 13.54 -8.83 -14.17
N PHE A 435 12.54 -9.55 -13.66
CA PHE A 435 12.34 -9.79 -12.23
C PHE A 435 13.42 -10.70 -11.64
N GLU A 436 13.80 -11.78 -12.33
CA GLU A 436 14.92 -12.63 -11.92
C GLU A 436 16.23 -11.83 -11.84
N THR A 437 16.45 -10.96 -12.82
CA THR A 437 17.61 -10.07 -12.86
C THR A 437 17.57 -9.05 -11.72
N PHE A 438 16.40 -8.56 -11.32
CA PHE A 438 16.25 -7.72 -10.13
C PHE A 438 16.59 -8.48 -8.84
N LEU A 439 16.15 -9.73 -8.70
CA LEU A 439 16.48 -10.56 -7.54
C LEU A 439 17.98 -10.84 -7.42
N ARG A 440 18.69 -10.98 -8.55
CA ARG A 440 20.17 -11.10 -8.55
C ARG A 440 20.85 -9.84 -8.08
N ASP A 441 20.37 -8.67 -8.50
CA ASP A 441 20.92 -7.40 -8.00
C ASP A 441 20.74 -7.23 -6.49
N LEU A 442 19.68 -7.81 -5.90
CA LEU A 442 19.52 -7.82 -4.44
C LEU A 442 20.56 -8.71 -3.74
N GLU A 443 20.99 -9.81 -4.37
CA GLU A 443 22.08 -10.65 -3.84
C GLU A 443 23.41 -9.89 -3.89
N GLU A 444 23.69 -9.27 -5.03
CA GLU A 444 24.95 -8.59 -5.34
C GLU A 444 25.16 -7.29 -4.55
N ASP A 445 24.11 -6.47 -4.35
CA ASP A 445 24.24 -5.13 -3.77
C ASP A 445 23.67 -4.98 -2.35
N PRO A 446 24.54 -4.77 -1.34
CA PRO A 446 24.10 -4.60 0.05
C PRO A 446 23.29 -3.31 0.27
N GLU A 447 23.55 -2.24 -0.49
CA GLU A 447 22.81 -0.97 -0.37
C GLU A 447 21.34 -1.10 -0.78
N LEU A 448 21.06 -1.90 -1.82
CA LEU A 448 19.69 -2.18 -2.27
C LEU A 448 18.95 -3.07 -1.26
N ARG A 449 19.66 -3.93 -0.52
CA ARG A 449 19.07 -4.78 0.54
C ARG A 449 18.62 -3.96 1.75
N GLN A 450 19.39 -2.97 2.18
CA GLN A 450 19.02 -2.15 3.34
C GLN A 450 17.66 -1.46 3.18
N SER A 451 17.29 -1.11 1.96
CA SER A 451 16.01 -0.45 1.68
C SER A 451 14.84 -1.43 1.49
N ILE A 452 15.07 -2.73 1.34
CA ILE A 452 14.03 -3.74 1.07
C ILE A 452 13.87 -4.70 2.26
N ASN A 453 12.67 -5.23 2.44
CA ASN A 453 12.40 -6.27 3.43
C ASN A 453 12.42 -7.64 2.75
N LEU A 454 13.35 -8.50 3.16
CA LEU A 454 13.50 -9.88 2.67
C LEU A 454 12.85 -10.84 3.65
N TYR A 455 12.12 -11.85 3.16
CA TYR A 455 11.43 -12.82 4.00
C TYR A 455 12.02 -14.22 3.79
N LYS A 456 12.12 -15.01 4.86
CA LYS A 456 12.51 -16.43 4.74
C LYS A 456 11.45 -17.21 3.94
N ASP A 457 11.90 -18.07 3.05
CA ASP A 457 11.03 -19.01 2.34
C ASP A 457 10.95 -20.33 3.12
N SER A 458 9.82 -20.58 3.78
CA SER A 458 9.58 -21.81 4.54
C SER A 458 9.50 -23.06 3.65
N SER A 459 9.26 -22.90 2.35
CA SER A 459 9.20 -24.02 1.40
C SER A 459 10.59 -24.52 0.99
N ALA A 460 11.57 -23.62 0.90
CA ALA A 460 12.96 -23.95 0.57
C ALA A 460 13.68 -24.68 1.73
N VAL A 461 13.30 -24.41 2.98
CA VAL A 461 13.90 -25.02 4.18
C VAL A 461 13.51 -26.51 4.35
N ARG A 462 12.42 -26.98 3.74
CA ARG A 462 11.90 -28.35 3.91
C ARG A 462 12.53 -29.41 3.00
N ARG A 463 13.41 -29.06 2.06
CA ARG A 463 14.13 -30.05 1.26
C ARG A 463 15.51 -30.30 1.89
N PRO A 464 15.77 -31.48 2.48
CA PRO A 464 17.10 -31.80 2.98
C PRO A 464 18.08 -31.75 1.80
N VAL A 465 19.20 -31.09 2.03
CA VAL A 465 20.38 -31.05 1.17
C VAL A 465 21.02 -32.45 1.21
N THR A 466 20.43 -33.41 0.52
CA THR A 466 21.03 -34.73 0.27
C THR A 466 21.34 -34.83 -1.21
N ASP A 467 22.63 -35.08 -1.48
CA ASP A 467 23.30 -35.27 -2.78
C ASP A 467 23.57 -33.99 -3.58
N MET A 468 24.72 -33.34 -3.37
CA MET A 468 25.63 -32.88 -4.43
C MET A 468 27.05 -32.68 -3.88
N ASP A 469 28.04 -33.32 -4.52
CA ASP A 469 29.45 -33.38 -4.15
C ASP A 469 30.14 -32.02 -3.87
N ASP A 470 30.85 -31.97 -2.75
CA ASP A 470 31.73 -30.90 -2.24
C ASP A 470 33.15 -30.97 -2.84
N GLU A 471 33.34 -30.63 -4.12
CA GLU A 471 34.70 -30.46 -4.68
C GLU A 471 34.77 -29.32 -5.72
N ASP A 472 34.40 -28.09 -5.34
CA ASP A 472 34.95 -26.88 -5.96
C ASP A 472 34.88 -25.74 -4.92
N GLU A 473 36.01 -25.53 -4.25
CA GLU A 473 36.27 -24.56 -3.18
C GLU A 473 35.98 -23.11 -3.60
N ASP A 474 35.30 -22.38 -2.72
CA ASP A 474 35.45 -20.95 -2.47
C ASP A 474 35.63 -20.00 -3.68
N GLU A 475 34.53 -19.68 -4.37
CA GLU A 475 34.46 -18.39 -5.07
C GLU A 475 33.42 -17.47 -4.39
N GLU A 476 33.94 -16.39 -3.86
CA GLU A 476 33.37 -15.28 -3.09
C GLU A 476 32.28 -14.49 -3.85
N ALA A 477 31.11 -15.11 -4.13
CA ALA A 477 29.96 -14.34 -4.58
C ALA A 477 29.15 -13.82 -3.38
N PRO A 478 28.66 -12.57 -3.42
CA PRO A 478 27.82 -12.03 -2.36
C PRO A 478 26.53 -12.84 -2.22
N GLU A 479 26.27 -13.37 -1.03
CA GLU A 479 25.00 -13.99 -0.66
C GLU A 479 24.27 -13.11 0.37
N VAL A 480 22.94 -13.25 0.43
CA VAL A 480 22.13 -12.56 1.44
C VAL A 480 22.38 -13.24 2.80
N PRO A 481 22.91 -12.52 3.80
CA PRO A 481 23.14 -13.09 5.12
C PRO A 481 21.80 -13.43 5.79
N LEU A 482 21.75 -14.57 6.48
CA LEU A 482 20.54 -15.08 7.14
C LEU A 482 19.98 -14.12 8.21
N GLU A 483 20.82 -13.25 8.76
CA GLU A 483 20.46 -12.23 9.76
C GLU A 483 19.55 -11.12 9.19
N GLU A 484 19.62 -10.87 7.89
CA GLU A 484 18.79 -9.86 7.20
C GLU A 484 17.38 -10.36 6.86
N LEU A 485 17.11 -11.67 7.03
CA LEU A 485 15.84 -12.29 6.66
C LEU A 485 14.80 -12.20 7.78
N LEU A 486 13.66 -11.57 7.47
CA LEU A 486 12.51 -11.50 8.35
C LEU A 486 11.69 -12.80 8.32
N GLU A 487 11.11 -13.16 9.46
CA GLU A 487 10.13 -14.24 9.53
C GLU A 487 8.75 -13.71 9.14
N ASP A 488 8.04 -14.51 8.33
CA ASP A 488 6.70 -14.18 7.89
C ASP A 488 5.72 -14.45 9.03
N LEU A 489 5.47 -13.45 9.88
CA LEU A 489 4.48 -13.53 10.96
C LEU A 489 3.06 -13.41 10.37
N THR A 490 2.54 -14.52 9.84
CA THR A 490 1.12 -14.66 9.54
C THR A 490 0.35 -14.91 10.82
N ILE A 491 -0.25 -13.87 11.41
CA ILE A 491 -1.24 -14.04 12.49
C ILE A 491 -2.56 -14.47 11.83
N GLY A 492 -2.62 -15.75 11.44
CA GLY A 492 -3.84 -16.44 11.04
C GLY A 492 -4.10 -17.54 12.06
N GLY A 493 -5.25 -17.49 12.73
CA GLY A 493 -5.68 -18.48 13.72
C GLY A 493 -5.70 -19.91 13.16
N GLY A 494 -5.46 -20.86 14.05
CA GLY A 494 -5.21 -22.26 13.74
C GLY A 494 -6.31 -22.94 12.93
N ASP A 495 -5.86 -23.93 12.16
CA ASP A 495 -6.38 -25.29 12.12
C ASP A 495 -5.46 -26.09 11.19
N ASP A 496 -4.30 -26.50 11.71
CA ASP A 496 -3.49 -27.57 11.11
C ASP A 496 -4.23 -28.90 11.35
N TYR A 497 -5.15 -29.24 10.44
CA TYR A 497 -5.55 -30.64 10.26
C TYR A 497 -4.52 -31.29 9.33
N ASP A 498 -3.58 -32.00 9.94
CA ASP A 498 -2.74 -32.98 9.25
C ASP A 498 -3.65 -34.10 8.69
N ASP A 499 -3.96 -34.02 7.39
CA ASP A 499 -4.44 -35.19 6.63
C ASP A 499 -3.27 -36.16 6.47
N VAL A 500 -3.20 -37.12 7.39
CA VAL A 500 -2.40 -38.32 7.26
C VAL A 500 -3.12 -39.23 6.27
N ASP A 501 -2.59 -39.30 5.04
CA ASP A 501 -2.96 -40.29 4.05
C ASP A 501 -2.85 -41.72 4.64
N MET A 502 -4.00 -42.35 4.86
CA MET A 502 -4.16 -43.80 4.83
C MET A 502 -5.10 -44.16 3.69
N ALA A 503 -4.54 -44.58 2.55
CA ALA A 503 -5.00 -45.72 1.74
C ALA A 503 -4.03 -45.98 0.58
#